data_AF-A0A0F9BHH4-F1
#
_entry.id   AF-A0A0F9BHH4-F1
#
_cell.length_a   1.000
_cell.length_b   1.000
_cell.length_c   1.000
_cell.angle_alpha   90.00
_cell.angle_beta   90.00
_cell.angle_gamma   90.00
#
_symmetry.space_group_name_H-M   'P 1'
#
loop_
_entity.id
_entity.type
_entity.pdbx_description
1 polymer ?
#
loop_
_entity_poly.entity_id
_entity_poly.type
_entity_poly.pdbx_seq_one_letter_code
_entity_poly.pdbx_strand_id
1 'polypeptide(L)'
;MEITKELQQIMDEYGWKSIDDIDWNNISYDYNLSIKFMEKYFDKLNLEYISYYQILSENFIECASYFLEDLLVILTFDLRAKNLEIFQ
;
A
#
# COMPACT_ATOMS: atom_id res chain seq x y z
N MET A 1 2.38 -12.73 15.72
CA MET A 1 1.65 -11.87 14.75
C MET A 1 0.36 -12.60 14.38
N GLU A 2 -0.76 -11.90 14.35
CA GLU A 2 -2.04 -12.50 13.96
C GLU A 2 -2.24 -12.37 12.45
N ILE A 3 -2.32 -13.49 11.74
CA ILE A 3 -2.58 -13.57 10.30
C ILE A 3 -4.04 -13.18 10.04
N THR A 4 -4.26 -12.18 9.19
CA THR A 4 -5.61 -11.79 8.74
C THR A 4 -6.07 -12.71 7.62
N LYS A 5 -7.39 -12.81 7.41
CA LYS A 5 -7.95 -13.54 6.27
C LYS A 5 -7.41 -13.04 4.92
N GLU A 6 -7.22 -11.73 4.82
CA GLU A 6 -6.65 -11.09 3.63
C GLU A 6 -5.17 -11.47 3.43
N LEU A 7 -4.36 -11.47 4.50
CA LEU A 7 -2.98 -11.96 4.41
C LEU A 7 -2.94 -13.43 4.00
N GLN A 8 -3.83 -14.26 4.54
CA GLN A 8 -3.92 -15.66 4.17
C GLN A 8 -4.29 -15.84 2.70
N GLN A 9 -5.25 -15.07 2.18
CA GLN A 9 -5.63 -15.12 0.76
C GLN A 9 -4.45 -14.74 -0.14
N ILE A 10 -3.75 -13.64 0.17
CA ILE A 10 -2.55 -13.22 -0.56
C ILE A 10 -1.49 -14.34 -0.50
N MET A 11 -1.23 -14.90 0.68
CA MET A 11 -0.29 -16.03 0.81
C MET A 11 -0.69 -17.23 -0.06
N ASP A 12 -1.98 -17.56 -0.13
CA ASP A 12 -2.48 -18.66 -0.96
C ASP A 12 -2.31 -18.37 -2.46
N GLU A 13 -2.52 -17.12 -2.89
CA GLU A 13 -2.36 -16.66 -4.28
C GLU A 13 -0.88 -16.69 -4.72
N TYR A 14 0.04 -16.27 -3.85
CA TYR A 14 1.48 -16.30 -4.11
C TYR A 14 2.14 -17.66 -3.78
N GLY A 15 1.40 -18.60 -3.17
CA GLY A 15 1.90 -19.90 -2.77
C GLY A 15 2.85 -19.89 -1.55
N TRP A 16 2.84 -18.83 -0.76
CA TRP A 16 3.63 -18.69 0.47
C TRP A 16 3.07 -19.56 1.59
N LYS A 17 3.96 -20.23 2.33
CA LYS A 17 3.57 -21.19 3.39
C LYS A 17 3.85 -20.66 4.79
N SER A 18 4.80 -19.74 4.93
CA SER A 18 5.13 -19.07 6.18
C SER A 18 5.11 -17.55 6.02
N ILE A 19 4.95 -16.84 7.12
CA ILE A 19 5.15 -15.38 7.20
C ILE A 19 6.58 -15.00 6.80
N ASP A 20 7.54 -15.89 7.04
CA ASP A 20 8.95 -15.66 6.71
C ASP A 20 9.21 -15.69 5.19
N ASP A 21 8.30 -16.29 4.41
CA ASP A 21 8.39 -16.35 2.95
C ASP A 21 7.80 -15.09 2.28
N ILE A 22 7.14 -14.23 3.05
CA ILE A 22 6.38 -13.09 2.53
C ILE A 22 7.31 -12.00 2.04
N ASP A 23 7.20 -11.70 0.75
CA ASP A 23 7.80 -10.51 0.16
C ASP A 23 6.81 -9.34 0.26
N TRP A 24 7.03 -8.48 1.26
CA TRP A 24 6.20 -7.31 1.51
C TRP A 24 6.24 -6.28 0.39
N ASN A 25 7.27 -6.27 -0.47
CA ASN A 25 7.29 -5.39 -1.62
C ASN A 25 6.29 -5.85 -2.69
N ASN A 26 6.16 -7.16 -2.91
CA ASN A 26 5.14 -7.71 -3.82
C ASN A 26 3.73 -7.44 -3.29
N ILE A 27 3.51 -7.56 -1.98
CA ILE A 27 2.24 -7.16 -1.37
C ILE A 27 1.99 -5.66 -1.57
N SER A 28 3.00 -4.82 -1.40
CA SER A 28 2.89 -3.36 -1.56
C SER A 28 2.53 -2.95 -2.99
N TYR A 29 2.88 -3.78 -3.98
CA TYR A 29 2.50 -3.59 -5.37
C TYR A 29 1.05 -4.03 -5.67
N ASP A 30 0.45 -4.87 -4.82
CA ASP A 30 -0.89 -5.44 -5.05
C ASP A 30 -1.98 -4.37 -4.95
N TYR A 31 -2.81 -4.23 -5.98
CA TYR A 31 -3.82 -3.17 -6.07
C TYR A 31 -5.06 -3.41 -5.18
N ASN A 32 -5.17 -4.55 -4.50
CA ASN A 32 -6.35 -4.95 -3.72
C ASN A 32 -6.21 -4.80 -2.19
N LEU A 33 -5.17 -4.14 -1.68
CA LEU A 33 -5.02 -4.04 -0.21
C LEU A 33 -6.13 -3.20 0.43
N SER A 34 -6.76 -3.76 1.46
CA SER A 34 -7.74 -3.05 2.25
C SER A 34 -7.08 -2.09 3.23
N ILE A 35 -7.80 -1.03 3.61
CA ILE A 35 -7.37 -0.08 4.65
C ILE A 35 -6.94 -0.81 5.92
N LYS A 36 -7.77 -1.73 6.41
CA LYS A 36 -7.51 -2.44 7.68
C LYS A 36 -6.25 -3.30 7.59
N PHE A 37 -5.93 -3.81 6.41
CA PHE A 37 -4.68 -4.51 6.17
C PHE A 37 -3.50 -3.56 6.24
N MET A 38 -3.59 -2.42 5.55
CA MET A 38 -2.54 -1.40 5.54
C MET A 38 -2.27 -0.86 6.94
N GLU A 39 -3.30 -0.55 7.73
CA GLU A 39 -3.14 -0.13 9.13
C GLU A 39 -2.43 -1.18 9.98
N LYS A 40 -2.74 -2.47 9.77
CA LYS A 40 -2.21 -3.56 10.58
C LYS A 40 -0.76 -3.91 10.24
N TYR A 41 -0.35 -3.75 8.99
CA TYR A 41 0.97 -4.13 8.49
C TYR A 41 1.76 -2.94 7.93
N PHE A 42 1.40 -1.73 8.33
CA PHE A 42 2.01 -0.48 7.86
C PHE A 42 3.53 -0.48 8.02
N ASP A 43 4.03 -1.05 9.13
CA ASP A 43 5.44 -1.16 9.46
C ASP A 43 6.24 -2.04 8.50
N LYS A 44 5.55 -2.86 7.70
CA LYS A 44 6.15 -3.81 6.76
C LYS A 44 5.96 -3.42 5.31
N LEU A 45 4.92 -2.65 5.04
CA LEU A 45 4.57 -2.22 3.69
C LEU A 45 5.50 -1.11 3.21
N ASN A 46 5.84 -1.19 1.94
CA ASN A 46 6.60 -0.17 1.26
C ASN A 46 5.64 0.89 0.69
N LEU A 47 5.57 2.03 1.39
CA LEU A 47 4.67 3.13 1.05
C LEU A 47 4.98 3.76 -0.31
N GLU A 48 6.23 3.71 -0.76
CA GLU A 48 6.61 4.21 -2.09
C GLU A 48 5.93 3.37 -3.17
N TYR A 49 5.99 2.03 -3.05
CA TYR A 49 5.33 1.12 -3.99
C TYR A 49 3.82 1.22 -3.92
N ILE A 50 3.24 1.35 -2.73
CA ILE A 50 1.80 1.58 -2.59
C ILE A 50 1.41 2.87 -3.31
N SER A 51 2.15 3.96 -3.11
CA SER A 51 1.85 5.26 -3.72
C SER A 51 1.93 5.23 -5.26
N TYR A 52 2.82 4.42 -5.80
CA TYR A 52 3.11 4.39 -7.24
C TYR A 52 2.20 3.41 -7.99
N TYR A 53 1.84 2.28 -7.37
CA TYR A 53 1.18 1.16 -8.05
C TYR A 53 -0.25 0.91 -7.60
N GLN A 54 -0.61 1.23 -6.35
CA GLN A 54 -2.00 1.12 -5.95
C GLN A 54 -2.76 2.34 -6.44
N ILE A 55 -3.96 2.09 -6.98
CA ILE A 55 -4.89 3.18 -7.26
C ILE A 55 -5.24 3.77 -5.90
N LEU A 56 -4.68 4.94 -5.62
CA LEU A 56 -5.01 5.77 -4.48
C LEU A 56 -6.46 6.24 -4.65
N SER A 57 -7.41 5.32 -4.41
CA SER A 57 -8.80 5.67 -4.23
C SER A 57 -8.89 6.67 -3.07
N GLU A 58 -9.91 7.53 -3.05
CA GLU A 58 -10.07 8.56 -2.01
C GLU A 58 -9.93 7.98 -0.58
N ASN A 59 -10.30 6.70 -0.41
CA ASN A 59 -10.14 5.90 0.80
C ASN A 59 -8.68 5.76 1.30
N PHE A 60 -7.69 5.73 0.41
CA PHE A 60 -6.26 5.67 0.78
C PHE A 60 -5.77 7.01 1.36
N ILE A 61 -6.24 8.13 0.81
CA ILE A 61 -5.89 9.48 1.27
C ILE A 61 -6.39 9.71 2.70
N GLU A 62 -7.60 9.22 3.01
CA GLU A 62 -8.17 9.32 4.35
C GLU A 62 -7.29 8.57 5.36
N CYS A 63 -6.82 7.36 5.04
CA CYS A 63 -5.92 6.60 5.92
C CYS A 63 -4.56 7.28 6.07
N ALA A 64 -3.90 7.65 4.97
CA ALA A 64 -2.63 8.36 5.03
C ALA A 64 -2.73 9.64 5.87
N SER A 65 -3.89 10.30 5.86
CA SER A 65 -4.13 11.50 6.66
C SER A 65 -4.26 11.26 8.16
N TYR A 66 -4.82 10.12 8.57
CA TYR A 66 -4.92 9.74 9.98
C TYR A 66 -3.57 9.32 10.59
N PHE A 67 -2.61 8.90 9.76
CA PHE A 67 -1.31 8.40 10.21
C PHE A 67 -0.15 9.40 10.07
N LEU A 68 -0.35 10.56 9.43
CA LEU A 68 0.75 11.48 9.11
C LEU A 68 0.43 12.95 9.44
N GLU A 69 1.05 13.52 10.48
CA GLU A 69 1.32 14.97 10.51
C GLU A 69 2.32 15.37 9.39
N ASP A 70 3.01 14.39 8.77
CA ASP A 70 3.94 14.55 7.63
C ASP A 70 3.28 14.34 6.24
N LEU A 71 1.97 14.57 6.15
CA LEU A 71 1.09 14.47 4.97
C LEU A 71 1.53 15.24 3.72
N LEU A 72 2.43 16.22 3.85
CA LEU A 72 2.89 17.06 2.73
C LEU A 72 3.66 16.27 1.66
N VAL A 73 4.30 15.15 2.02
CA VAL A 73 5.16 14.36 1.11
C VAL A 73 4.35 13.55 0.10
N ILE A 74 3.25 12.94 0.52
CA ILE A 74 2.41 12.10 -0.35
C ILE A 74 1.63 12.97 -1.36
N LEU A 75 1.09 14.11 -0.89
CA LEU A 75 0.33 15.05 -1.73
C LEU A 75 1.20 15.81 -2.75
N THR A 76 2.46 16.12 -2.43
CA THR A 76 3.35 16.82 -3.37
C THR A 76 3.86 15.92 -4.51
N PHE A 77 4.01 14.61 -4.27
CA PHE A 77 4.48 13.69 -5.31
C PHE A 77 3.37 13.25 -6.26
N ASP A 78 2.17 12.95 -5.75
CA ASP A 78 1.02 12.56 -6.57
C ASP A 78 0.56 13.71 -7.51
N LEU A 79 0.66 14.97 -7.07
CA LEU A 79 0.44 16.16 -7.92
C LEU A 79 1.53 16.39 -8.99
N ARG A 80 2.75 15.88 -8.80
CA ARG A 80 3.87 16.00 -9.77
C ARG A 80 3.87 14.87 -10.79
N ALA A 81 3.53 13.65 -10.37
CA ALA A 81 3.39 12.49 -11.23
C ALA A 81 2.23 12.65 -12.22
N LYS A 82 1.05 13.05 -11.73
CA LYS A 82 -0.13 13.26 -12.60
C LYS A 82 -0.01 14.47 -13.53
N ASN A 83 0.79 15.50 -13.21
CA ASN A 83 1.00 16.65 -14.11
C ASN A 83 2.04 16.38 -15.22
N LEU A 84 2.93 15.40 -15.10
CA LEU A 84 3.93 15.09 -16.14
C LEU A 84 3.38 14.21 -17.27
N GLU A 85 2.31 13.45 -17.02
CA GLU A 85 1.63 12.65 -18.06
C GLU A 85 0.61 13.45 -18.89
N ILE A 86 0.34 14.71 -18.53
CA ILE A 86 -0.61 15.59 -19.26
C ILE A 86 0.14 16.53 -20.25
N PHE A 87 1.48 16.48 -20.31
CA PHE A 87 2.32 17.31 -21.19
C PHE A 87 3.18 16.52 -22.20
N GLN A 88 2.76 15.32 -22.63
CA GLN A 88 3.30 14.65 -23.83
C GLN A 88 2.19 14.27 -24.81
#